data_AF-A0A7W1PDB3-F1
#
_entry.id   AF-A0A7W1PDB3-F1
#
_cell.length_a   1.000
_cell.length_b   1.000
_cell.length_c   1.000
_cell.angle_alpha   90.00
_cell.angle_beta   90.00
_cell.angle_gamma   90.00
#
_symmetry.space_group_name_H-M   'P 1'
#
loop_
_entity.id
_entity.type
_entity.pdbx_description
1 polymer ?
#
loop_
_entity_poly.entity_id
_entity_poly.type
_entity_poly.pdbx_seq_one_letter_code
_entity_poly.pdbx_strand_id
1 'polypeptide(L)'
;MPRRQLLRTLLAIVALAATPLEGARVAATGSLVRVERMDDAMGSVYVIVAYGHDRARLDAAADAAFEEVHRLDRLLSNYKPASEWSRVNREAGSRDVPVSTELFELLSTCMDYSRRSHGAFDITVGPLMKLWGFYRGDGALPGPEEVTQSLDRVGYRHVQLDAATRTVRFLRPGI
;
A
#
# COMPACT_ATOMS: atom_id res chain seq x y z
N MET A 1 -9.88 -54.74 74.33
CA MET A 1 -10.76 -54.06 75.32
C MET A 1 -10.10 -54.18 76.69
N PRO A 2 -10.05 -53.15 77.56
CA PRO A 2 -11.08 -52.12 77.90
C PRO A 2 -10.59 -50.67 77.59
N ARG A 3 -11.23 -49.54 77.96
CA ARG A 3 -12.60 -48.99 77.92
C ARG A 3 -12.45 -47.53 78.46
N ARG A 4 -13.06 -46.55 77.78
CA ARG A 4 -13.67 -45.27 78.29
C ARG A 4 -12.72 -44.18 78.84
N GLN A 5 -12.58 -43.00 78.22
CA GLN A 5 -13.45 -41.79 78.08
C GLN A 5 -12.92 -40.66 78.98
N LEU A 6 -12.64 -39.46 78.42
CA LEU A 6 -13.32 -38.19 78.75
C LEU A 6 -12.70 -36.97 78.01
N LEU A 7 -13.61 -36.07 77.64
CA LEU A 7 -13.47 -34.83 76.87
C LEU A 7 -12.41 -33.85 77.42
N ARG A 8 -11.70 -33.15 76.51
CA ARG A 8 -11.40 -31.72 76.62
C ARG A 8 -11.39 -31.04 75.24
N THR A 9 -12.31 -30.10 75.09
CA THR A 9 -12.50 -29.13 74.01
C THR A 9 -11.29 -28.21 73.83
N LEU A 10 -10.91 -27.84 72.59
CA LEU A 10 -10.62 -26.45 72.19
C LEU A 10 -10.12 -26.33 70.73
N LEU A 11 -10.85 -25.49 69.97
CA LEU A 11 -10.44 -24.63 68.86
C LEU A 11 -9.35 -25.15 67.88
N ALA A 12 -9.78 -25.61 66.71
CA ALA A 12 -8.94 -25.60 65.52
C ALA A 12 -9.51 -24.56 64.54
N ILE A 13 -8.73 -23.50 64.32
CA ILE A 13 -8.99 -22.39 63.41
C ILE A 13 -9.10 -22.94 61.99
N VAL A 14 -10.24 -22.71 61.34
CA VAL A 14 -10.41 -22.95 59.90
C VAL A 14 -9.58 -21.88 59.17
N ALA A 15 -8.38 -22.26 58.72
CA ALA A 15 -7.62 -21.44 57.79
C ALA A 15 -8.32 -21.51 56.42
N LEU A 16 -9.06 -20.45 56.10
CA LEU A 16 -9.62 -20.23 54.77
C LEU A 16 -8.43 -20.05 53.81
N ALA A 17 -8.03 -21.13 53.13
CA ALA A 17 -7.03 -21.07 52.08
C ALA A 17 -7.61 -20.24 50.93
N ALA A 18 -7.25 -18.95 50.88
CA ALA A 18 -7.42 -18.15 49.69
C ALA A 18 -6.50 -18.74 48.61
N THR A 19 -7.04 -19.65 47.80
CA THR A 19 -6.40 -20.08 46.56
C THR A 19 -6.20 -18.83 45.71
N PRO A 20 -4.96 -18.42 45.39
CA PRO A 20 -4.76 -17.40 44.39
C PRO A 20 -5.39 -17.96 43.11
N LEU A 21 -6.33 -17.24 42.53
CA LEU A 21 -6.68 -17.41 41.14
C LEU A 21 -5.39 -17.04 40.38
N GLU A 22 -4.55 -18.04 40.12
CA GLU A 22 -3.50 -17.97 39.11
C GLU A 22 -4.20 -17.76 37.78
N GLY A 23 -4.52 -16.49 37.50
CA GLY A 23 -4.79 -16.04 36.15
C GLY A 23 -3.62 -16.53 35.33
N ALA A 24 -3.91 -17.43 34.39
CA ALA A 24 -2.94 -17.94 33.45
C ALA A 24 -2.26 -16.75 32.80
N ARG A 25 -1.08 -16.39 33.32
CA ARG A 25 -0.14 -15.55 32.58
C ARG A 25 0.22 -16.41 31.39
N VAL A 26 -0.38 -16.09 30.25
CA VAL A 26 0.21 -16.45 28.96
C VAL A 26 1.61 -15.85 29.03
N ALA A 27 2.58 -16.69 29.36
CA ALA A 27 3.98 -16.32 29.28
C ALA A 27 4.18 -15.87 27.84
N ALA A 28 4.54 -14.60 27.64
CA ALA A 28 4.99 -14.11 26.35
C ALA A 28 6.19 -14.97 25.96
N THR A 29 5.93 -15.98 25.13
CA THR A 29 6.90 -17.02 24.81
C THR A 29 7.69 -16.49 23.62
N GLY A 30 8.78 -15.80 23.91
CA GLY A 30 9.71 -15.23 22.94
C GLY A 30 10.07 -13.78 23.26
N SER A 31 11.33 -13.39 23.06
CA SER A 31 11.70 -11.98 23.02
C SER A 31 11.13 -11.34 21.77
N LEU A 32 10.64 -10.09 21.88
CA LEU A 32 10.20 -9.34 20.71
C LEU A 32 11.42 -9.07 19.81
N VAL A 33 11.36 -9.55 18.57
CA VAL A 33 12.39 -9.36 17.55
C VAL A 33 11.94 -8.27 16.59
N ARG A 34 12.90 -7.42 16.19
CA ARG A 34 12.76 -6.46 15.10
C ARG A 34 13.43 -7.00 13.85
N VAL A 35 12.70 -7.03 12.75
CA VAL A 35 13.20 -7.30 11.40
C VAL A 35 13.11 -6.01 10.60
N GLU A 36 14.20 -5.63 9.96
CA GLU A 36 14.24 -4.53 9.00
C GLU A 36 14.84 -5.08 7.72
N ARG A 37 14.12 -4.89 6.61
CA ARG A 37 14.53 -5.32 5.28
C ARG A 37 14.39 -4.16 4.32
N MET A 38 15.26 -4.13 3.33
CA MET A 38 15.31 -3.10 2.30
C MET A 38 15.36 -3.76 0.93
N ASP A 39 14.69 -3.15 -0.03
CA ASP A 39 14.74 -3.54 -1.45
C ASP A 39 14.52 -2.31 -2.34
N ASP A 40 15.02 -2.37 -3.58
CA ASP A 40 14.87 -1.31 -4.57
C ASP A 40 13.64 -1.59 -5.45
N ALA A 41 12.66 -0.68 -5.44
CA ALA A 41 11.47 -0.80 -6.26
C ALA A 41 10.83 0.56 -6.56
N MET A 42 10.10 0.66 -7.68
CA MET A 42 9.42 1.89 -8.12
C MET A 42 10.32 3.14 -8.18
N GLY A 43 11.62 2.95 -8.43
CA GLY A 43 12.61 4.03 -8.47
C GLY A 43 13.01 4.60 -7.10
N SER A 44 12.78 3.86 -6.01
CA SER A 44 13.16 4.25 -4.65
C SER A 44 13.60 3.03 -3.82
N VAL A 45 14.20 3.27 -2.66
CA VAL A 45 14.43 2.26 -1.63
C VAL A 45 13.15 2.08 -0.80
N TYR A 46 12.64 0.86 -0.71
CA TYR A 46 11.54 0.47 0.17
C TYR A 46 12.10 -0.18 1.43
N VAL A 47 11.58 0.25 2.60
CA VAL A 47 11.99 -0.28 3.90
C VAL A 47 10.79 -0.89 4.59
N ILE A 48 10.88 -2.16 4.95
CA ILE A 48 9.87 -2.87 5.73
C ILE A 48 10.44 -3.15 7.10
N VAL A 49 9.77 -2.63 8.13
CA VAL A 49 10.10 -2.88 9.53
C VAL A 49 8.97 -3.66 10.17
N ALA A 50 9.27 -4.85 10.66
CA ALA A 50 8.32 -5.75 11.29
C ALA A 50 8.78 -6.15 12.70
N TYR A 51 7.83 -6.26 13.62
CA TYR A 51 8.08 -6.67 15.00
C TYR A 51 7.25 -7.90 15.33
N GLY A 52 7.85 -8.88 16.00
CA GLY A 52 7.16 -10.10 16.39
C GLY A 52 8.08 -11.08 17.09
N HIS A 53 7.54 -12.23 17.50
CA HIS A 53 8.28 -13.22 18.29
C HIS A 53 8.89 -14.35 17.44
N ASP A 54 8.56 -14.42 16.16
CA ASP A 54 9.04 -15.43 15.21
C ASP A 54 9.71 -14.74 14.02
N ARG A 55 11.05 -14.74 14.03
CA ARG A 55 11.85 -14.12 12.96
C ARG A 55 11.55 -14.72 11.59
N ALA A 56 11.43 -16.05 11.48
CA ALA A 56 11.22 -16.70 10.18
C ALA A 56 9.90 -16.26 9.56
N ARG A 57 8.85 -16.13 10.38
CA ARG A 57 7.56 -15.60 9.93
C ARG A 57 7.62 -14.13 9.52
N LEU A 58 8.38 -13.31 10.24
CA LEU A 58 8.57 -11.90 9.90
C LEU A 58 9.34 -11.72 8.60
N ASP A 59 10.40 -12.51 8.38
CA ASP A 59 11.17 -12.51 7.13
C ASP A 59 10.29 -12.93 5.95
N ALA A 60 9.51 -14.00 6.09
CA ALA A 60 8.57 -14.43 5.04
C ALA A 60 7.49 -13.37 4.72
N ALA A 61 7.00 -12.65 5.74
CA ALA A 61 6.05 -11.56 5.54
C ALA A 61 6.69 -10.37 4.82
N ALA A 62 7.95 -10.05 5.12
CA ALA A 62 8.69 -9.01 4.41
C ALA A 62 8.91 -9.39 2.94
N ASP A 63 9.30 -10.64 2.68
CA ASP A 63 9.49 -11.14 1.30
C ASP A 63 8.18 -11.06 0.49
N ALA A 64 7.06 -11.51 1.06
CA ALA A 64 5.75 -11.41 0.41
C ALA A 64 5.32 -9.94 0.14
N ALA A 65 5.65 -9.02 1.04
CA ALA A 65 5.38 -7.60 0.83
C ALA A 65 6.25 -7.00 -0.28
N PHE A 66 7.53 -7.38 -0.39
CA PHE A 66 8.36 -6.96 -1.52
C PHE A 66 7.89 -7.54 -2.85
N GLU A 67 7.48 -8.81 -2.88
CA GLU A 67 6.87 -9.42 -4.07
C GLU A 67 5.67 -8.61 -4.58
N GLU A 68 4.86 -8.11 -3.65
CA GLU A 68 3.71 -7.26 -3.97
C GLU A 68 4.11 -5.88 -4.47
N VAL A 69 5.11 -5.24 -3.86
CA VAL A 69 5.67 -3.97 -4.36
C VAL A 69 6.20 -4.15 -5.80
N HIS A 70 6.91 -5.24 -6.08
CA HIS A 70 7.39 -5.54 -7.43
C HIS A 70 6.26 -5.85 -8.42
N ARG A 71 5.17 -6.49 -7.96
CA ARG A 71 3.97 -6.71 -8.78
C ARG A 71 3.31 -5.38 -9.16
N LEU A 72 3.15 -4.47 -8.20
CA LEU A 72 2.61 -3.13 -8.43
C LEU A 72 3.52 -2.31 -9.35
N ASP A 73 4.84 -2.41 -9.22
CA ASP A 73 5.78 -1.72 -10.11
C ASP A 73 5.65 -2.22 -11.56
N ARG A 74 5.45 -3.54 -11.76
CA ARG A 74 5.14 -4.10 -13.09
C ARG A 74 3.78 -3.62 -13.63
N LEU A 75 2.82 -3.31 -12.77
CA LEU A 75 1.49 -2.85 -13.16
C LEU A 75 1.47 -1.34 -13.51
N LEU A 76 2.09 -0.53 -12.65
CA LEU A 76 1.87 0.93 -12.58
C LEU A 76 3.02 1.76 -13.13
N SER A 77 4.22 1.20 -13.31
CA SER A 77 5.39 1.97 -13.74
C SER A 77 5.16 2.65 -15.09
N ASN A 78 5.38 3.96 -15.17
CA ASN A 78 5.41 4.72 -16.42
C ASN A 78 6.75 4.59 -17.16
N TYR A 79 7.75 3.92 -16.57
CA TYR A 79 9.07 3.70 -17.16
C TYR A 79 9.21 2.32 -17.79
N LYS A 80 8.50 1.31 -17.27
CA LYS A 80 8.52 -0.06 -17.80
C LYS A 80 7.57 -0.17 -19.00
N PRO A 81 8.05 -0.40 -20.25
CA PRO A 81 7.19 -0.40 -21.43
C PRO A 81 6.10 -1.48 -21.40
N ALA A 82 6.35 -2.58 -20.70
CA ALA A 82 5.43 -3.71 -20.56
C ALA A 82 4.35 -3.51 -19.50
N SER A 83 4.42 -2.45 -18.68
CA SER A 83 3.41 -2.21 -17.66
C SER A 83 2.05 -1.89 -18.27
N GLU A 84 1.00 -2.22 -17.53
CA GLU A 84 -0.36 -1.93 -17.95
C GLU A 84 -0.58 -0.42 -18.11
N TRP A 85 -0.05 0.39 -17.18
CA TRP A 85 -0.11 1.84 -17.28
C TRP A 85 0.62 2.40 -18.51
N SER A 86 1.81 1.89 -18.84
CA SER A 86 2.52 2.29 -20.07
C SER A 86 1.76 1.91 -21.34
N ARG A 87 1.04 0.79 -21.33
CA ARG A 87 0.17 0.38 -22.44
C ARG A 87 -0.99 1.37 -22.60
N VAL A 88 -1.66 1.76 -21.52
CA VAL A 88 -2.72 2.79 -21.54
C VAL A 88 -2.18 4.09 -22.15
N ASN A 89 -1.04 4.59 -21.67
CA ASN A 89 -0.45 5.83 -22.17
C ASN A 89 -0.14 5.80 -23.68
N ARG A 90 0.20 4.64 -24.24
CA ARG A 90 0.47 4.50 -25.68
C ARG A 90 -0.79 4.42 -26.53
N GLU A 91 -1.85 3.81 -26.01
CA GLU A 91 -2.96 3.33 -26.83
C GLU A 91 -4.29 4.06 -26.60
N ALA A 92 -4.50 4.62 -25.40
CA ALA A 92 -5.77 5.25 -25.02
C ALA A 92 -6.06 6.52 -25.84
N GLY A 93 -5.05 7.14 -26.45
CA GLY A 93 -5.22 8.23 -27.42
C GLY A 93 -5.85 7.79 -28.75
N SER A 94 -5.76 6.50 -29.12
CA SER A 94 -6.27 5.98 -30.39
C SER A 94 -7.48 5.04 -30.28
N ARG A 95 -7.61 4.30 -29.18
CA ARG A 95 -8.71 3.35 -28.95
C ARG A 95 -9.09 3.25 -27.47
N ASP A 96 -10.22 2.60 -27.18
CA ASP A 96 -10.55 2.17 -25.82
C ASP A 96 -9.60 1.04 -25.40
N VAL A 97 -8.98 1.19 -24.23
CA VAL A 97 -8.00 0.22 -23.70
C VAL A 97 -8.63 -0.50 -22.52
N PRO A 98 -8.95 -1.80 -22.63
CA PRO A 98 -9.37 -2.61 -21.50
C PRO A 98 -8.25 -2.70 -20.48
N VAL A 99 -8.58 -2.54 -19.20
CA VAL A 99 -7.63 -2.61 -18.08
C VAL A 99 -8.09 -3.61 -17.02
N SER A 100 -7.15 -4.03 -16.18
CA SER A 100 -7.45 -4.80 -14.96
C SER A 100 -8.41 -4.04 -14.04
N THR A 101 -9.17 -4.79 -13.23
CA THR A 101 -10.06 -4.19 -12.22
C THR A 101 -9.27 -3.28 -11.28
N GLU A 102 -8.11 -3.72 -10.82
CA GLU A 102 -7.25 -2.99 -9.90
C GLU A 102 -6.79 -1.63 -10.48
N LEU A 103 -6.30 -1.62 -11.73
CA LEU A 103 -5.94 -0.36 -12.38
C LEU A 103 -7.16 0.53 -12.60
N PHE A 104 -8.31 -0.03 -12.98
CA PHE A 104 -9.53 0.75 -13.16
C PHE A 104 -9.99 1.44 -11.87
N GLU A 105 -9.97 0.73 -10.75
CA GLU A 105 -10.34 1.26 -9.43
C GLU A 105 -9.36 2.33 -8.96
N LEU A 106 -8.06 2.13 -9.17
CA LEU A 106 -7.03 3.13 -8.90
C LEU A 106 -7.28 4.40 -9.72
N LEU A 107 -7.46 4.28 -11.03
CA LEU A 107 -7.73 5.41 -11.91
C LEU A 107 -9.04 6.11 -11.54
N SER A 108 -10.08 5.37 -11.19
CA SER A 108 -11.35 5.92 -10.72
C SER A 108 -11.15 6.78 -9.45
N THR A 109 -10.32 6.30 -8.53
CA THR A 109 -9.94 7.02 -7.31
C THR A 109 -9.13 8.27 -7.63
N CYS A 110 -8.14 8.18 -8.51
CA CYS A 110 -7.37 9.33 -8.98
C CYS A 110 -8.27 10.40 -9.59
N MET A 111 -9.21 10.00 -10.45
CA MET A 111 -10.18 10.89 -11.08
C MET A 111 -11.09 11.58 -10.05
N ASP A 112 -11.43 10.90 -8.95
CA ASP A 112 -12.15 11.52 -7.83
C ASP A 112 -11.32 12.58 -7.13
N TYR A 113 -10.06 12.28 -6.81
CA TYR A 113 -9.15 13.26 -6.24
C TYR A 113 -8.95 14.47 -7.15
N SER A 114 -8.79 14.26 -8.46
CA SER A 114 -8.66 15.35 -9.43
C SER A 114 -9.88 16.27 -9.47
N ARG A 115 -11.10 15.71 -9.36
CA ARG A 115 -12.32 16.51 -9.24
C ARG A 115 -12.35 17.29 -7.94
N ARG A 116 -12.12 16.63 -6.81
CA ARG A 116 -12.18 17.23 -5.46
C ARG A 116 -11.15 18.32 -5.25
N SER A 117 -9.97 18.18 -5.87
CA SER A 117 -8.90 19.16 -5.81
C SER A 117 -9.01 20.24 -6.89
N HIS A 118 -10.08 20.26 -7.70
CA HIS A 118 -10.23 21.17 -8.84
C HIS A 118 -9.04 21.15 -9.81
N GLY A 119 -8.44 19.98 -10.03
CA GLY A 119 -7.27 19.81 -10.91
C GLY A 119 -5.90 20.06 -10.27
N ALA A 120 -5.82 20.44 -8.98
CA ALA A 120 -4.52 20.54 -8.31
C ALA A 120 -3.76 19.19 -8.25
N PHE A 121 -4.48 18.08 -8.08
CA PHE A 121 -4.00 16.73 -8.38
C PHE A 121 -4.48 16.35 -9.78
N ASP A 122 -3.58 16.11 -10.73
CA ASP A 122 -3.93 15.71 -12.08
C ASP A 122 -2.98 14.62 -12.61
N ILE A 123 -3.52 13.42 -12.85
CA ILE A 123 -2.76 12.27 -13.35
C ILE A 123 -2.31 12.41 -14.81
N THR A 124 -2.80 13.43 -15.52
CA THR A 124 -2.45 13.74 -16.92
C THR A 124 -1.32 14.77 -17.04
N VAL A 125 -0.67 15.17 -15.94
CA VAL A 125 0.42 16.18 -15.95
C VAL A 125 1.70 15.72 -16.68
N GLY A 126 1.74 14.47 -17.15
CA GLY A 126 2.88 13.85 -17.82
C GLY A 126 3.53 14.67 -18.94
N PRO A 127 2.79 15.29 -19.88
CA PRO A 127 3.36 16.15 -20.92
C PRO A 127 4.14 17.34 -20.35
N LEU A 128 3.64 17.96 -19.28
CA LEU A 128 4.32 19.06 -18.61
C LEU A 128 5.57 18.55 -17.88
N MET A 129 5.48 17.41 -17.19
CA MET A 129 6.65 16.79 -16.55
C MET A 129 7.76 16.45 -17.55
N LYS A 130 7.41 15.98 -18.76
CA LYS A 130 8.37 15.74 -19.86
C LYS A 130 9.03 17.03 -20.32
N LEU A 131 8.23 18.08 -20.53
CA LEU A 131 8.73 19.38 -20.99
C LEU A 131 9.76 19.98 -20.02
N TRP A 132 9.51 19.85 -18.72
CA TRP A 132 10.42 20.35 -17.67
C TRP A 132 11.62 19.44 -17.39
N GLY A 133 11.75 18.29 -18.06
CA GLY A 133 12.91 17.40 -17.91
C GLY A 133 12.90 16.49 -16.68
N PHE A 134 11.78 16.38 -15.95
CA PHE A 134 11.72 15.57 -14.71
C PHE A 134 12.05 14.09 -14.92
N TYR A 135 11.77 13.55 -16.11
CA TYR A 135 12.06 12.14 -16.42
C TYR A 135 13.53 11.87 -16.76
N ARG A 136 14.28 12.89 -17.19
CA ARG A 136 15.70 12.75 -17.62
C ARG A 136 16.68 13.29 -16.59
N GLY A 137 16.22 14.09 -15.64
CA GLY A 137 17.04 14.67 -14.58
C GLY A 137 17.98 15.78 -15.06
N ASP A 138 17.85 16.22 -16.31
CA ASP A 138 18.60 17.33 -16.90
C ASP A 138 17.99 18.69 -16.53
N GLY A 139 16.67 18.73 -16.31
CA GLY A 139 15.94 19.94 -15.93
C GLY A 139 15.92 20.97 -17.08
N ALA A 140 14.73 21.47 -17.41
CA ALA A 140 14.58 22.51 -18.43
C ALA A 140 13.70 23.63 -17.91
N LEU A 141 14.00 24.86 -18.35
CA LEU A 141 13.11 26.00 -18.17
C LEU A 141 12.44 26.31 -19.51
N PRO A 142 11.27 25.72 -19.79
CA PRO A 142 10.57 25.92 -21.06
C PRO A 142 10.06 27.34 -21.20
N GLY A 143 9.96 27.80 -22.44
CA GLY A 143 9.37 29.09 -22.78
C GLY A 143 7.85 29.12 -22.48
N PRO A 144 7.26 30.31 -22.27
CA PRO A 144 5.81 30.43 -21.99
C PRO A 144 4.91 29.79 -23.07
N GLU A 145 5.31 29.85 -24.34
CA GLU A 145 4.57 29.26 -25.44
C GLU A 145 4.58 27.72 -25.39
N GLU A 146 5.74 27.13 -25.12
CA GLU A 146 5.89 25.66 -24.97
C GLU A 146 5.06 25.14 -23.79
N VAL A 147 5.05 25.88 -22.68
CA VAL A 147 4.21 25.55 -21.52
C VAL A 147 2.73 25.59 -21.91
N THR A 148 2.29 26.65 -22.59
CA THR A 148 0.89 26.80 -23.03
C THR A 148 0.46 25.66 -23.94
N GLN A 149 1.30 25.30 -24.92
CA GLN A 149 1.03 24.17 -25.84
C GLN A 149 1.00 22.81 -25.10
N SER A 150 1.81 22.65 -24.05
CA SER A 150 1.81 21.43 -23.25
C SER A 150 0.55 21.31 -22.38
N LEU A 151 0.05 22.44 -21.85
CA LEU A 151 -1.18 22.49 -21.06
C LEU A 151 -2.42 22.07 -21.85
N ASP A 152 -2.44 22.21 -23.19
CA ASP A 152 -3.53 21.69 -24.03
C ASP A 152 -3.68 20.15 -23.99
N ARG A 153 -2.66 19.47 -23.47
CA ARG A 153 -2.58 18.01 -23.27
C ARG A 153 -2.65 17.63 -21.79
N VAL A 154 -2.95 18.58 -20.91
CA VAL A 154 -3.13 18.33 -19.48
C VAL A 154 -4.56 18.65 -19.10
N GLY A 155 -5.20 17.69 -18.43
CA GLY A 155 -6.52 17.84 -17.86
C GLY A 155 -7.17 16.48 -17.66
N TYR A 156 -7.43 16.11 -16.39
CA TYR A 156 -8.11 14.86 -16.05
C TYR A 156 -9.43 14.68 -16.81
N ARG A 157 -10.11 15.76 -17.18
CA ARG A 157 -11.35 15.74 -18.00
C ARG A 157 -11.17 15.12 -19.39
N HIS A 158 -9.93 14.97 -19.86
CA HIS A 158 -9.61 14.27 -21.09
C HIS A 158 -9.52 12.75 -20.91
N VAL A 159 -9.60 12.23 -19.69
CA VAL A 159 -9.63 10.79 -19.40
C VAL A 159 -11.08 10.35 -19.21
N GLN A 160 -11.50 9.36 -20.01
CA GLN A 160 -12.77 8.67 -19.86
C GLN A 160 -12.54 7.26 -19.34
N LEU A 161 -13.32 6.92 -18.32
CA LEU A 161 -13.37 5.59 -17.72
C LEU A 161 -14.79 5.03 -17.92
N ASP A 162 -14.89 3.88 -18.59
CA ASP A 162 -16.16 3.15 -18.71
C ASP A 162 -16.16 1.97 -17.74
N ALA A 163 -17.02 2.03 -16.73
CA ALA A 163 -17.13 1.00 -15.70
C ALA A 163 -17.77 -0.30 -16.21
N ALA A 164 -18.63 -0.24 -17.23
CA ALA A 164 -19.29 -1.43 -17.77
C ALA A 164 -18.29 -2.30 -18.53
N THR A 165 -17.38 -1.67 -19.28
CA THR A 165 -16.36 -2.36 -20.09
C THR A 165 -14.98 -2.39 -19.45
N ARG A 166 -14.75 -1.65 -18.35
CA ARG A 166 -13.45 -1.41 -17.70
C ARG A 166 -12.40 -0.95 -18.71
N THR A 167 -12.74 0.08 -19.46
CA THR A 167 -11.86 0.66 -20.46
C THR A 167 -11.44 2.08 -20.11
N VAL A 168 -10.25 2.46 -20.59
CA VAL A 168 -9.69 3.80 -20.50
C VAL A 168 -9.55 4.38 -21.89
N ARG A 169 -9.96 5.64 -22.06
CA ARG A 169 -9.85 6.39 -23.31
C ARG A 169 -9.35 7.81 -23.04
N PHE A 170 -8.45 8.31 -23.88
CA PHE A 170 -8.04 9.71 -23.90
C PHE A 170 -8.74 10.44 -25.02
N LEU A 171 -9.42 11.53 -24.67
CA LEU A 171 -10.18 12.39 -25.59
C LEU A 171 -9.29 13.28 -26.46
N ARG A 172 -8.00 13.36 -26.13
CA ARG A 172 -6.99 14.09 -26.90
C ARG A 172 -5.77 13.19 -27.14
N PRO A 173 -5.11 13.30 -28.30
CA PRO A 173 -3.83 12.67 -28.50
C PRO A 173 -2.75 13.35 -27.65
N GLY A 174 -1.83 12.56 -27.12
CA GLY A 174 -0.65 13.07 -26.40
C GLY A 174 -0.88 13.49 -24.95
N ILE A 175 -2.02 13.11 -24.35
CA ILE A 175 -2.21 13.05 -22.89
C ILE A 175 -1.16 12.12 -22.28
#